data_AF-A0A7S3IX53-F1
#
_entry.id   AF-A0A7S3IX53-F1
#
_cell.length_a   1.000
_cell.length_b   1.000
_cell.length_c   1.000
_cell.angle_alpha   90.00
_cell.angle_beta   90.00
_cell.angle_gamma   90.00
#
_symmetry.space_group_name_H-M   'P 1'
#
loop_
_entity.id
_entity.type
_entity.pdbx_description
1 polymer ?
#
loop_
_entity_poly.entity_id
_entity_poly.type
_entity_poly.pdbx_seq_one_letter_code
_entity_poly.pdbx_strand_id
1 'polypeptide(L)'
;MDLSLSIPRGAVRLTCQADVTRCLETFIQKEKMEECGFKCSKCKAVDKMEKDMTLFRLPKILVIHLKRFYNSSMRREKLSTSLKIPQTLDMTPFAPYSNHPSKQKSKQ
;
A
#
# COMPACT_ATOMS: atom_id res chain seq x y z
N MET A 1 9.35 7.75 -8.91
CA MET A 1 8.75 6.49 -8.43
C MET A 1 7.87 6.86 -7.24
N ASP A 2 6.56 6.84 -7.41
CA ASP A 2 5.57 7.21 -6.40
C ASP A 2 4.91 5.98 -5.78
N LEU A 3 4.34 6.17 -4.59
CA LEU A 3 3.52 5.19 -3.90
C LEU A 3 2.05 5.55 -4.03
N SER A 4 1.32 4.81 -4.84
CA SER A 4 -0.10 5.08 -5.10
C SER A 4 -1.02 4.35 -4.10
N LEU A 5 -1.58 5.07 -3.14
CA LEU A 5 -2.41 4.54 -2.05
C LEU A 5 -3.92 4.62 -2.34
N SER A 6 -4.63 3.54 -2.02
CA SER A 6 -6.10 3.48 -2.07
C SER A 6 -6.71 4.04 -0.79
N ILE A 7 -7.73 4.88 -0.92
CA ILE A 7 -8.44 5.44 0.25
C ILE A 7 -9.58 4.45 0.64
N PRO A 8 -9.58 3.91 1.86
CA PRO A 8 -10.57 2.93 2.29
C PRO A 8 -11.97 3.56 2.41
N ARG A 9 -12.89 3.17 1.52
CA ARG A 9 -14.26 3.73 1.41
C ARG A 9 -15.17 3.42 2.61
N GLY A 10 -14.90 2.33 3.33
CA GLY A 10 -15.70 1.92 4.49
C GLY A 10 -15.65 2.92 5.65
N ALA A 11 -14.48 3.49 5.93
CA ALA A 11 -14.31 4.52 6.95
C ALA A 11 -15.00 5.84 6.56
N VAL A 12 -15.04 6.14 5.25
CA VAL A 12 -15.60 7.39 4.70
C VAL A 12 -17.10 7.52 4.92
N ARG A 13 -17.85 6.42 4.90
CA ARG A 13 -19.31 6.47 5.09
C ARG A 13 -19.73 6.80 6.52
N LEU A 14 -18.83 6.64 7.49
CA LEU A 14 -19.14 6.80 8.91
C LEU A 14 -18.56 8.09 9.51
N THR A 15 -17.33 8.47 9.13
CA THR A 15 -16.62 9.60 9.77
C THR A 15 -16.16 10.68 8.80
N CYS A 16 -16.35 10.49 7.47
CA CYS A 16 -15.90 11.40 6.41
C CYS A 16 -14.39 11.73 6.41
N GLN A 17 -13.60 11.09 7.27
CA GLN A 17 -12.16 11.27 7.41
C GLN A 17 -11.41 9.94 7.30
N ALA A 18 -10.23 9.99 6.69
CA ALA A 18 -9.28 8.89 6.62
C ALA A 18 -7.89 9.35 7.07
N ASP A 19 -7.06 8.42 7.54
CA ASP A 19 -5.66 8.69 7.90
C ASP A 19 -4.73 8.11 6.84
N VAL A 20 -3.65 8.83 6.50
CA VAL A 20 -2.61 8.33 5.58
C VAL A 20 -1.99 7.03 6.11
N THR A 21 -1.78 6.94 7.42
CA THR A 21 -1.23 5.75 8.09
C THR A 21 -2.11 4.53 7.82
N ARG A 22 -3.44 4.72 7.91
CA ARG A 22 -4.40 3.66 7.60
C ARG A 22 -4.38 3.25 6.13
N CYS A 23 -4.15 4.20 5.23
CA CYS A 23 -4.00 3.92 3.80
C CYS A 23 -2.72 3.09 3.53
N LEU A 24 -1.63 3.37 4.24
CA LEU A 24 -0.39 2.60 4.18
C LEU A 24 -0.53 1.18 4.75
N GLU A 25 -1.20 1.04 5.89
CA GLU A 25 -1.52 -0.27 6.47
C GLU A 25 -2.31 -1.13 5.48
N THR A 26 -3.35 -0.55 4.87
CA THR A 26 -4.20 -1.25 3.90
C THR A 26 -3.40 -1.62 2.64
N PHE A 27 -2.40 -0.81 2.27
CA PHE A 27 -1.57 -1.06 1.10
C PHE A 27 -0.61 -2.25 1.28
N ILE A 28 -0.14 -2.50 2.52
CA ILE A 28 0.78 -3.60 2.86
C ILE A 28 0.03 -4.83 3.37
N GLN A 29 -1.26 -4.68 3.67
CA GLN A 29 -2.08 -5.78 4.13
C GLN A 29 -2.11 -6.93 3.11
N LYS A 30 -1.89 -8.16 3.60
CA LYS A 30 -1.97 -9.38 2.80
C LYS A 30 -3.34 -9.51 2.16
N GLU A 31 -3.35 -9.70 0.85
CA GLU A 31 -4.57 -9.89 0.08
C GLU A 31 -4.70 -11.35 -0.37
N LYS A 32 -5.89 -11.92 -0.16
CA LYS A 32 -6.24 -13.24 -0.68
C LYS A 32 -6.65 -13.09 -2.13
N MET A 33 -5.99 -13.85 -2.97
CA MET A 33 -6.10 -13.80 -4.42
C MET A 33 -7.08 -14.90 -4.84
N GLU A 34 -8.36 -14.56 -4.92
CA GLU A 34 -9.42 -15.45 -5.42
C GLU A 34 -9.37 -15.43 -6.97
N GLU A 35 -9.31 -16.60 -7.60
CA GLU A 35 -9.33 -16.79 -9.08
C GLU A 35 -8.12 -16.23 -9.86
N CYS A 36 -6.91 -16.31 -9.32
CA CYS A 36 -5.73 -15.79 -10.02
C CYS A 36 -5.14 -16.70 -11.11
N GLY A 37 -5.71 -17.91 -11.30
CA GLY A 37 -5.17 -18.90 -12.23
C GLY A 37 -3.74 -19.36 -11.92
N PHE A 38 -3.19 -18.94 -10.76
CA PHE A 38 -1.84 -19.27 -10.36
C PHE A 38 -1.80 -20.70 -9.80
N LYS A 39 -1.02 -21.54 -10.46
CA LYS A 39 -0.81 -22.93 -10.06
C LYS A 39 0.48 -23.04 -9.28
N CYS A 40 0.39 -23.48 -8.02
CA CYS A 40 1.59 -23.70 -7.22
C CYS A 40 2.45 -24.81 -7.83
N SER A 41 3.73 -24.55 -8.05
CA SER A 41 4.68 -25.53 -8.62
C SER A 41 4.89 -26.75 -7.74
N LYS A 42 4.70 -26.62 -6.42
CA LYS A 42 4.89 -27.72 -5.45
C LYS A 42 3.63 -28.57 -5.27
N CYS A 43 2.50 -27.95 -4.93
CA CYS A 43 1.27 -28.69 -4.61
C CYS A 43 0.31 -28.86 -5.81
N LYS A 44 0.59 -28.22 -6.96
CA LYS A 44 -0.23 -28.23 -8.18
C LYS A 44 -1.68 -27.76 -8.00
N ALA A 45 -2.06 -27.28 -6.82
CA ALA A 45 -3.35 -26.67 -6.58
C ALA A 45 -3.41 -25.28 -7.24
N VAL A 46 -4.59 -24.98 -7.77
CA VAL A 46 -5.01 -23.66 -8.23
C VAL A 46 -5.88 -23.12 -7.08
N ASP A 47 -5.90 -21.81 -6.83
CA ASP A 47 -6.95 -21.13 -6.04
C ASP A 47 -6.74 -20.83 -4.55
N LYS A 48 -5.55 -21.02 -3.96
CA LYS A 48 -5.24 -20.44 -2.63
C LYS A 48 -3.86 -19.80 -2.61
N MET A 49 -3.81 -18.54 -3.05
CA MET A 49 -2.61 -17.71 -2.95
C MET A 49 -2.86 -16.49 -2.05
N GLU A 50 -1.91 -16.20 -1.20
CA GLU A 50 -1.84 -14.92 -0.47
C GLU A 50 -0.72 -14.09 -1.11
N LYS A 51 -1.04 -12.84 -1.43
CA LYS A 51 -0.07 -11.87 -1.91
C LYS A 51 0.26 -10.91 -0.78
N ASP A 52 1.55 -10.81 -0.49
CA ASP A 52 2.12 -9.88 0.47
C ASP A 52 2.99 -8.87 -0.29
N MET A 53 2.95 -7.61 0.13
CA MET A 53 3.71 -6.53 -0.49
C MET A 53 4.24 -5.59 0.59
N THR A 54 5.56 -5.38 0.60
CA THR A 54 6.22 -4.50 1.57
C THR A 54 7.15 -3.53 0.84
N LEU A 55 7.50 -2.42 1.50
CA LEU A 55 8.49 -1.49 0.96
C LEU A 55 9.89 -2.03 1.25
N PHE A 56 10.65 -2.37 0.21
CA PHE A 56 12.00 -2.92 0.40
C PHE A 56 13.02 -1.84 0.82
N ARG A 57 12.96 -0.65 0.23
CA ARG A 57 13.79 0.51 0.55
C ARG A 57 13.00 1.80 0.40
N LEU A 58 13.30 2.77 1.25
CA LEU A 58 12.70 4.11 1.17
C LEU A 58 13.61 5.07 0.40
N PRO A 59 13.09 5.81 -0.60
CA PRO A 59 13.84 6.86 -1.26
C PRO A 59 14.01 8.08 -0.33
N LYS A 60 15.03 8.91 -0.58
CA LYS A 60 15.22 10.19 0.16
C LYS A 60 14.02 11.13 0.02
N ILE A 61 13.34 11.07 -1.12
CA ILE A 61 12.11 11.83 -1.39
C ILE A 61 11.05 10.80 -1.79
N LEU A 62 10.05 10.63 -0.93
CA LEU A 62 8.92 9.75 -1.18
C LEU A 62 7.73 10.57 -1.68
N VAL A 63 7.25 10.26 -2.88
CA VAL A 63 6.02 10.84 -3.42
C VAL A 63 4.88 9.87 -3.15
N ILE A 64 3.83 10.32 -2.46
CA ILE A 64 2.63 9.53 -2.21
C ILE A 64 1.50 10.07 -3.08
N HIS A 65 0.98 9.22 -3.96
CA HIS A 65 -0.16 9.54 -4.80
C HIS A 65 -1.43 8.93 -4.19
N LEU A 66 -2.44 9.76 -3.91
CA LEU A 66 -3.71 9.31 -3.35
C LEU A 66 -4.68 9.00 -4.48
N LYS A 67 -5.10 7.73 -4.62
CA LYS A 67 -6.08 7.29 -5.62
C LYS A 67 -7.49 7.78 -5.26
N ARG A 68 -7.75 9.06 -5.51
CA ARG A 68 -9.05 9.72 -5.26
C ARG A 68 -10.07 9.48 -6.36
N PHE A 69 -9.65 9.05 -7.55
CA PHE A 69 -10.56 8.80 -8.64
C PHE A 69 -10.95 7.33 -8.66
N TYR A 70 -12.24 7.08 -8.52
CA TYR A 70 -12.81 5.75 -8.64
C TYR A 70 -13.55 5.64 -9.97
N ASN A 71 -13.26 4.58 -10.72
CA ASN A 71 -13.92 4.26 -11.97
C ASN A 71 -14.42 2.81 -11.90
N SER A 72 -15.73 2.65 -11.92
CA SER A 72 -16.41 1.37 -12.02
C SER A 72 -17.40 1.43 -13.17
N SER A 73 -17.79 0.26 -13.69
CA SER A 73 -18.76 0.13 -14.79
C SER A 73 -20.03 0.95 -14.58
N MET A 74 -20.42 1.18 -13.33
CA MET A 74 -21.65 1.91 -12.99
C MET A 74 -21.42 3.35 -12.50
N ARG A 75 -20.22 3.71 -12.02
CA ARG A 75 -19.96 5.03 -11.40
C ARG A 75 -18.53 5.50 -11.59
N ARG A 76 -18.39 6.81 -11.87
CA ARG A 76 -17.13 7.55 -11.87
C ARG A 76 -17.25 8.67 -10.86
N GLU A 77 -16.39 8.67 -9.84
CA GLU A 77 -16.48 9.66 -8.76
C GLU A 77 -15.09 10.09 -8.28
N LYS A 78 -15.01 11.35 -7.83
CA LYS A 78 -13.86 11.86 -7.09
C LYS A 78 -14.16 11.76 -5.60
N LEU A 79 -13.30 11.05 -4.87
CA LEU A 79 -13.34 10.95 -3.42
C LEU A 79 -12.93 12.30 -2.80
N SER A 80 -13.93 13.02 -2.28
CA SER A 80 -13.79 14.27 -1.53
C SER A 80 -13.43 14.08 -0.05
N THR A 81 -13.14 12.84 0.37
CA THR A 81 -12.77 12.50 1.74
C THR A 81 -11.61 13.34 2.24
N SER A 82 -11.78 13.92 3.43
CA SER A 82 -10.70 14.61 4.14
C SER A 82 -9.68 13.59 4.62
N LEU A 83 -8.40 13.84 4.35
CA LEU A 83 -7.31 12.96 4.75
C LEU A 83 -6.46 13.67 5.79
N LYS A 84 -6.33 13.05 6.95
CA LYS A 84 -5.43 13.49 8.01
C LYS A 84 -4.02 13.09 7.62
N ILE A 85 -3.19 14.10 7.35
CA ILE A 85 -1.77 13.93 7.02
C ILE A 85 -0.98 14.47 8.21
N PRO A 86 -0.26 13.63 8.96
CA PRO A 86 0.58 14.12 10.04
C PRO A 86 1.79 14.89 9.48
N GLN A 87 2.32 15.82 10.25
CA GLN A 87 3.54 16.55 9.89
C GLN A 87 4.76 15.62 9.77
N THR A 88 4.80 14.60 10.63
CA THR A 88 5.84 13.56 10.64
C THR A 88 5.17 12.21 10.49
N LEU A 89 5.65 11.41 9.54
CA LEU A 89 5.13 10.07 9.26
C LEU A 89 6.24 9.04 9.45
N ASP A 90 6.05 8.10 10.37
CA ASP A 90 6.98 7.00 10.55
C ASP A 90 6.71 5.90 9.50
N MET A 91 7.71 5.67 8.63
CA MET A 91 7.64 4.67 7.57
C MET A 91 8.29 3.33 7.97
N THR A 92 8.92 3.27 9.15
CA THR A 92 9.62 2.09 9.64
C THR A 92 8.75 0.82 9.67
N PRO A 93 7.47 0.87 10.13
CA PRO A 93 6.61 -0.32 10.15
C PRO A 93 6.30 -0.88 8.76
N PHE A 94 6.39 -0.03 7.73
CA PHE A 94 6.01 -0.34 6.36
C PHE A 94 7.20 -0.80 5.50
N ALA A 95 8.42 -0.62 6.00
CA ALA A 95 9.67 -0.92 5.29
C ALA A 95 10.65 -1.73 6.15
N PRO A 96 10.31 -2.97 6.55
CA PRO A 96 11.09 -3.76 7.52
C PRO A 96 12.53 -4.05 7.05
N TYR A 97 12.76 -4.09 5.74
CA TYR A 97 14.08 -4.36 5.15
C TYR A 97 14.92 -3.10 4.94
N SER A 98 14.34 -1.91 5.12
CA SER A 98 15.03 -0.63 4.91
C SER A 98 16.10 -0.34 5.97
N ASN A 99 16.01 -1.00 7.14
CA ASN A 99 16.95 -0.83 8.25
C ASN A 99 18.18 -1.73 8.15
N HIS A 100 18.33 -2.53 7.08
CA HIS A 100 19.60 -3.21 6.87
C HIS A 100 20.69 -2.16 6.67
N PRO A 101 21.79 -2.19 7.45
CA PRO A 101 22.92 -1.31 7.22
C PRO A 101 23.44 -1.64 5.83
N SER A 102 23.06 -0.82 4.85
CA SER A 102 23.76 -0.75 3.58
C SER A 102 25.21 -0.51 3.96
N LYS A 103 26.09 -1.49 3.76
CA LYS A 103 27.53 -1.30 3.89
C LYS A 103 27.89 -0.05 3.11
N GLN A 104 28.08 1.06 3.82
CA GLN A 104 28.69 2.26 3.27
C GLN A 104 30.13 1.86 3.00
N LYS A 105 30.40 1.30 1.82
CA LYS A 105 31.75 1.30 1.28
C LYS A 105 32.02 2.75 0.86
N SER A 106 32.48 3.56 1.81
CA SER A 106 33.34 4.69 1.52
C SER A 106 34.51 4.15 0.69
N LYS A 107 34.51 4.46 -0.61
CA LYS A 107 35.74 4.42 -1.38
C LYS A 107 36.54 5.64 -0.92
N GLN A 108 37.60 5.35 -0.19
CA GLN A 108 38.74 6.21 0.01
C GLN A 108 39.44 6.49 -1.31
#